data_AF-A0AAU6DV86-F1
#
_entry.id   AF-A0AAU6DV86-F1
#
_cell.length_a   1.000
_cell.length_b   1.000
_cell.length_c   1.000
_cell.angle_alpha   90.00
_cell.angle_beta   90.00
_cell.angle_gamma   90.00
#
_symmetry.space_group_name_H-M   'P 1'
#
loop_
_entity.id
_entity.type
_entity.pdbx_description
1 polymer ?
#
loop_
_entity_poly.entity_id
_entity_poly.type
_entity_poly.pdbx_seq_one_letter_code
_entity_poly.pdbx_strand_id
1 'polypeptide(L)'
;MRRSFIAGSSIGKSGRRLVRSGIVLGATALLALGTAGQSWASTPTLSWSTGAPTPVTTLKLPMSVDSAPDASGIYFAYYTTLESGTRPYAGFQPEPVDANGHHTLQAVFSSFNADATTADTHCNYGADGGDGVSCAVRFAYTPGTMYSLVLKRASVTGDTQLMTGDVVETATGASVAHIGSFSLPSASGRFKNADQGFIEPYLTAGCGQQVTVTYGKPVGTEAGTDHVGSLPAVTDPASGSCLSTTSETTGQGRQVTVRGNAAAAAGR
;
A
#
# COMPACT_ATOMS: atom_id res chain seq x y z
N MET A 1 14.31 -36.99 59.45
CA MET A 1 13.94 -37.08 60.88
C MET A 1 14.89 -36.20 61.69
N ARG A 2 14.34 -35.24 62.47
CA ARG A 2 14.76 -34.67 63.80
C ARG A 2 16.28 -34.54 64.09
N ARG A 3 16.87 -33.46 64.65
CA ARG A 3 16.46 -32.34 65.55
C ARG A 3 17.68 -31.37 65.66
N SER A 4 17.51 -30.04 65.58
CA SER A 4 17.59 -29.03 66.67
C SER A 4 18.92 -28.80 67.40
N PHE A 5 19.43 -27.56 67.36
CA PHE A 5 20.02 -26.74 68.44
C PHE A 5 19.83 -25.25 68.03
N ILE A 6 19.01 -24.39 68.66
CA ILE A 6 19.19 -23.57 69.90
C ILE A 6 20.36 -22.58 69.77
N ALA A 7 20.37 -21.29 70.18
CA ALA A 7 19.43 -20.22 70.53
C ALA A 7 20.29 -19.00 70.97
N GLY A 8 19.75 -17.78 70.92
CA GLY A 8 20.23 -16.58 71.65
C GLY A 8 21.42 -15.82 71.03
N SER A 9 21.60 -14.52 71.20
CA SER A 9 21.05 -13.56 72.16
C SER A 9 21.06 -12.12 71.59
N SER A 10 20.34 -11.23 72.25
CA SER A 10 19.97 -9.86 71.88
C SER A 10 20.91 -8.77 72.44
N ILE A 11 20.57 -7.50 72.12
CA ILE A 11 20.99 -6.20 72.71
C ILE A 11 22.29 -5.63 72.12
N GLY A 12 22.37 -4.42 71.57
CA GLY A 12 21.44 -3.30 71.46
C GLY A 12 22.26 -2.03 71.18
N LYS A 13 21.65 -0.99 70.60
CA LYS A 13 21.68 0.40 71.10
C LYS A 13 21.05 1.38 70.10
N SER A 14 20.20 2.19 70.70
CA SER A 14 19.54 3.40 70.23
C SER A 14 20.48 4.40 69.56
N GLY A 15 19.99 5.04 68.49
CA GLY A 15 20.58 6.21 67.87
C GLY A 15 19.54 6.95 67.01
N ARG A 16 18.87 7.92 67.61
CA ARG A 16 17.93 8.86 66.97
C ARG A 16 18.53 9.51 65.72
N ARG A 17 17.71 9.74 64.68
CA ARG A 17 17.37 11.09 64.16
C ARG A 17 16.30 11.00 63.06
N LEU A 18 15.27 11.85 63.20
CA LEU A 18 14.36 12.24 62.13
C LEU A 18 15.14 12.76 60.92
N VAL A 19 14.56 12.68 59.72
CA VAL A 19 14.08 13.86 58.95
C VAL A 19 13.72 13.45 57.49
N ARG A 20 12.61 14.05 57.02
CA ARG A 20 12.19 14.32 55.63
C ARG A 20 11.47 13.22 54.82
N SER A 21 10.14 13.38 54.84
CA SER A 21 9.27 13.59 53.67
C SER A 21 9.88 13.34 52.29
N GLY A 22 9.38 12.31 51.61
CA GLY A 22 9.42 12.16 50.16
C GLY A 22 8.00 11.87 49.67
N ILE A 23 7.45 12.82 48.93
CA ILE A 23 6.15 12.75 48.26
C ILE A 23 6.14 11.50 47.35
N VAL A 24 5.21 10.58 47.57
CA VAL A 24 4.90 9.56 46.57
C VAL A 24 4.14 10.28 45.46
N LEU A 25 4.86 10.65 44.42
CA LEU A 25 4.32 11.13 43.15
C LEU A 25 3.38 10.07 42.60
N GLY A 26 2.12 10.46 42.39
CA GLY A 26 1.12 9.64 41.73
C GLY A 26 1.60 9.28 40.32
N ALA A 27 1.74 7.98 40.07
CA ALA A 27 1.79 7.46 38.71
C ALA A 27 0.37 7.46 38.15
N THR A 28 -0.09 8.63 37.70
CA THR A 28 -1.25 8.70 36.82
C THR A 28 -0.81 8.06 35.50
N ALA A 29 -1.29 6.85 35.25
CA ALA A 29 -1.11 6.18 33.98
C ALA A 29 -1.63 7.10 32.86
N LEU A 30 -0.72 7.66 32.08
CA LEU A 30 -1.03 8.19 30.76
C LEU A 30 -1.49 7.00 29.92
N LEU A 31 -2.81 6.79 29.89
CA LEU A 31 -3.45 6.11 28.77
C LEU A 31 -3.10 6.92 27.53
N ALA A 32 -2.05 6.49 26.82
CA ALA A 32 -1.88 6.85 25.44
C ALA A 32 -3.15 6.38 24.74
N LEU A 33 -4.05 7.32 24.46
CA LEU A 33 -5.07 7.16 23.44
C LEU A 33 -4.30 6.89 22.16
N GLY A 34 -4.09 5.62 21.85
CA GLY A 34 -3.82 5.20 20.49
C GLY A 34 -5.01 5.68 19.69
N THR A 35 -4.82 6.77 18.94
CA THR A 35 -5.71 7.09 17.84
C THR A 35 -5.54 5.95 16.86
N ALA A 36 -6.38 4.93 17.00
CA ALA A 36 -6.60 3.97 15.93
C ALA A 36 -6.90 4.80 14.70
N GLY A 37 -5.98 4.79 13.73
CA GLY A 37 -6.21 5.39 12.42
C GLY A 37 -7.54 4.83 11.95
N GLN A 38 -8.51 5.71 11.71
CA GLN A 38 -9.78 5.27 11.19
C GLN A 38 -9.54 4.76 9.77
N SER A 39 -9.57 3.44 9.60
CA SER A 39 -9.69 2.83 8.29
C SER A 39 -11.03 3.30 7.70
N TRP A 40 -10.94 4.02 6.59
CA TRP A 40 -12.10 4.51 5.87
C TRP A 40 -12.78 3.31 5.21
N ALA A 41 -13.82 2.76 5.85
CA ALA A 41 -14.50 1.54 5.41
C ALA A 41 -15.26 1.65 4.07
N SER A 42 -15.06 2.73 3.32
CA SER A 42 -15.66 2.92 2.00
C SER A 42 -14.76 3.83 1.18
N THR A 43 -13.93 3.21 0.36
CA THR A 43 -13.08 3.88 -0.63
C THR A 43 -13.69 3.72 -2.01
N PRO A 44 -13.51 4.68 -2.93
CA PRO A 44 -13.84 4.48 -4.33
C PRO A 44 -13.16 3.21 -4.85
N THR A 45 -13.93 2.40 -5.57
CA THR A 45 -13.42 1.17 -6.17
C THR A 45 -13.25 1.36 -7.66
N LEU A 46 -12.32 0.62 -8.25
CA LEU A 46 -12.16 0.54 -9.68
C LEU A 46 -12.34 -0.91 -10.14
N SER A 47 -12.85 -1.09 -11.35
CA SER A 47 -12.91 -2.38 -12.03
C SER A 47 -12.19 -2.29 -13.36
N TRP A 48 -11.43 -3.31 -13.71
CA TRP A 48 -10.57 -3.30 -14.88
C TRP A 48 -10.52 -4.68 -15.55
N SER A 49 -10.22 -4.69 -16.85
CA SER A 49 -9.95 -5.91 -17.62
C SER A 49 -8.88 -5.64 -18.67
N THR A 50 -8.22 -6.68 -19.15
CA THR A 50 -7.22 -6.64 -20.23
C THR A 50 -7.78 -7.09 -21.58
N GLY A 51 -9.03 -7.57 -21.61
CA GLY A 51 -9.62 -8.16 -22.83
C GLY A 51 -9.02 -9.52 -23.22
N ALA A 52 -8.00 -10.03 -22.52
CA ALA A 52 -7.49 -11.39 -22.73
C ALA A 52 -8.57 -12.43 -22.39
N PRO A 53 -8.65 -13.58 -23.09
CA PRO A 53 -9.62 -14.63 -22.78
C PRO A 53 -9.22 -15.52 -21.59
N THR A 54 -7.95 -15.47 -21.19
CA THR A 54 -7.35 -16.29 -20.14
C THR A 54 -6.49 -15.44 -19.22
N PRO A 55 -6.11 -15.95 -18.04
CA PRO A 55 -5.04 -15.39 -17.22
C PRO A 55 -3.77 -15.12 -18.03
N VAL A 56 -3.03 -14.09 -17.63
CA VAL A 56 -1.93 -13.49 -18.36
C VAL A 56 -0.63 -13.51 -17.55
N THR A 57 0.49 -13.67 -18.24
CA THR A 57 1.83 -13.68 -17.64
C THR A 57 2.38 -12.28 -17.40
N THR A 58 1.88 -11.28 -18.12
CA THR A 58 2.22 -9.86 -17.90
C THR A 58 0.97 -9.00 -17.81
N LEU A 59 0.94 -8.09 -16.85
CA LEU A 59 -0.01 -6.97 -16.78
C LEU A 59 0.75 -5.66 -17.03
N LYS A 60 0.18 -4.80 -17.87
CA LYS A 60 0.57 -3.39 -17.99
C LYS A 60 -0.63 -2.55 -17.57
N LEU A 61 -0.48 -1.75 -16.53
CA LEU A 61 -1.54 -0.94 -15.91
C LEU A 61 -1.15 0.54 -16.00
N PRO A 62 -1.58 1.25 -17.06
CA PRO A 62 -1.23 2.64 -17.27
C PRO A 62 -2.00 3.57 -16.33
N MET A 63 -1.29 4.51 -15.70
CA MET A 63 -1.85 5.58 -14.89
C MET A 63 -0.96 6.84 -14.98
N SER A 64 -1.55 8.02 -15.09
CA SER A 64 -0.89 9.29 -14.81
C SER A 64 -1.44 9.87 -13.52
N VAL A 65 -0.57 10.57 -12.79
CA VAL A 65 -1.00 11.52 -11.76
C VAL A 65 -0.95 12.90 -12.40
N ASP A 66 -2.12 13.52 -12.57
CA ASP A 66 -2.26 14.79 -13.29
C ASP A 66 -2.06 15.97 -12.34
N SER A 67 -2.55 15.82 -11.10
CA SER A 67 -2.39 16.79 -10.03
C SER A 67 -2.52 16.09 -8.69
N ALA A 68 -1.62 16.38 -7.75
CA ALA A 68 -1.68 15.90 -6.37
C ALA A 68 -1.15 17.01 -5.42
N PRO A 69 -1.61 17.05 -4.16
CA PRO A 69 -0.98 17.91 -3.17
C PRO A 69 0.46 17.47 -2.93
N ASP A 70 1.28 18.39 -2.43
CA ASP A 70 2.62 18.12 -1.91
C ASP A 70 2.54 17.37 -0.56
N ALA A 71 1.99 16.15 -0.60
CA ALA A 71 1.68 15.36 0.57
C ALA A 71 1.51 13.87 0.22
N SER A 72 1.94 13.01 1.13
CA SER A 72 1.55 11.60 1.13
C SER A 72 0.12 11.44 1.64
N GLY A 73 -0.47 10.26 1.42
CA GLY A 73 -1.68 9.86 2.14
C GLY A 73 -2.82 9.35 1.30
N ILE A 74 -2.63 9.18 -0.01
CA ILE A 74 -3.59 8.52 -0.89
C ILE A 74 -2.89 7.49 -1.78
N TYR A 75 -3.55 6.35 -1.97
CA TYR A 75 -3.05 5.24 -2.77
C TYR A 75 -4.05 4.86 -3.86
N PHE A 76 -3.57 4.83 -5.10
CA PHE A 76 -4.34 4.39 -6.26
C PHE A 76 -3.83 3.01 -6.68
N ALA A 77 -4.60 1.97 -6.36
CA ALA A 77 -4.12 0.60 -6.43
C ALA A 77 -5.04 -0.29 -7.27
N TYR A 78 -4.43 -1.19 -8.03
CA TYR A 78 -5.09 -2.30 -8.69
C TYR A 78 -4.86 -3.55 -7.86
N TYR A 79 -5.91 -4.32 -7.56
CA TYR A 79 -5.71 -5.72 -7.24
C TYR A 79 -5.25 -6.44 -8.50
N THR A 80 -4.37 -7.43 -8.33
CA THR A 80 -3.76 -8.20 -9.42
C THR A 80 -3.80 -9.69 -9.09
N THR A 81 -5.01 -10.14 -8.73
CA THR A 81 -5.27 -11.51 -8.25
C THR A 81 -4.71 -12.55 -9.19
N LEU A 82 -4.06 -13.57 -8.61
CA LEU A 82 -3.52 -14.71 -9.34
C LEU A 82 -4.55 -15.84 -9.46
N GLU A 83 -4.27 -16.85 -10.30
CA GLU A 83 -5.14 -18.02 -10.51
C GLU A 83 -5.47 -18.76 -9.20
N SER A 84 -4.55 -18.80 -8.24
CA SER A 84 -4.78 -19.40 -6.91
C SER A 84 -5.76 -18.63 -6.02
N GLY A 85 -6.08 -17.39 -6.35
CA GLY A 85 -6.80 -16.46 -5.47
C GLY A 85 -5.91 -15.64 -4.54
N THR A 86 -4.59 -15.86 -4.52
CA THR A 86 -3.65 -14.89 -3.93
C THR A 86 -3.89 -13.54 -4.59
N ARG A 87 -4.03 -12.48 -3.79
CA ARG A 87 -4.42 -11.15 -4.28
C ARG A 87 -3.35 -10.10 -3.98
N PRO A 88 -2.27 -10.04 -4.77
CA PRO A 88 -1.34 -8.92 -4.74
C PRO A 88 -2.06 -7.62 -5.14
N TYR A 89 -1.47 -6.48 -4.79
CA TYR A 89 -1.84 -5.21 -5.39
C TYR A 89 -0.61 -4.51 -5.95
N ALA A 90 -0.82 -3.59 -6.89
CA ALA A 90 0.18 -2.63 -7.31
C ALA A 90 -0.46 -1.27 -7.59
N GLY A 91 0.30 -0.18 -7.42
CA GLY A 91 -0.26 1.15 -7.55
C GLY A 91 0.76 2.28 -7.42
N PHE A 92 0.23 3.50 -7.43
CA PHE A 92 1.00 4.72 -7.18
C PHE A 92 0.47 5.51 -5.98
N GLN A 93 1.39 6.05 -5.20
CA GLN A 93 1.14 6.97 -4.09
C GLN A 93 1.84 8.29 -4.42
N PRO A 94 1.11 9.41 -4.56
CA PRO A 94 1.72 10.73 -4.58
C PRO A 94 2.52 10.96 -3.29
N GLU A 95 3.71 11.54 -3.43
CA GLU A 95 4.59 11.87 -2.34
C GLU A 95 4.89 13.37 -2.33
N PRO A 96 5.38 13.91 -1.20
CA PRO A 96 5.94 15.24 -1.19
C PRO A 96 7.03 15.39 -2.25
N VAL A 97 7.18 16.61 -2.77
CA VAL A 97 8.27 16.95 -3.68
C VAL A 97 9.61 16.66 -3.01
N ASP A 98 10.58 16.20 -3.81
CA ASP A 98 11.90 15.93 -3.29
C ASP A 98 12.63 17.24 -2.87
N ALA A 99 13.80 17.10 -2.25
CA ALA A 99 14.60 18.26 -1.83
C ALA A 99 15.04 19.18 -2.98
N ASN A 100 14.93 18.72 -4.24
CA ASN A 100 15.23 19.48 -5.44
C ASN A 100 13.97 20.07 -6.10
N GLY A 101 12.79 19.87 -5.50
CA GLY A 101 11.50 20.36 -5.99
C GLY A 101 10.86 19.49 -7.07
N HIS A 102 11.32 18.24 -7.27
CA HIS A 102 10.70 17.34 -8.24
C HIS A 102 9.48 16.64 -7.66
N HIS A 103 8.42 16.53 -8.46
CA HIS A 103 7.28 15.70 -8.14
C HIS A 103 7.69 14.22 -8.06
N THR A 104 7.28 13.55 -6.99
CA THR A 104 7.65 12.17 -6.70
C THR A 104 6.41 11.28 -6.59
N LEU A 105 6.48 10.07 -7.13
CA LEU A 105 5.54 8.98 -6.83
C LEU A 105 6.29 7.87 -6.12
N GLN A 106 5.63 7.22 -5.17
CA GLN A 106 5.99 5.87 -4.73
C GLN A 106 5.18 4.85 -5.53
N ALA A 107 5.87 3.96 -6.23
CA ALA A 107 5.28 2.76 -6.81
C ALA A 107 5.37 1.62 -5.79
N VAL A 108 4.30 0.85 -5.67
CA VAL A 108 4.21 -0.28 -4.73
C VAL A 108 3.77 -1.53 -5.47
N PHE A 109 4.34 -2.68 -5.10
CA PHE A 109 3.90 -4.01 -5.51
C PHE A 109 4.01 -4.98 -4.32
N SER A 110 2.86 -5.45 -3.83
CA SER A 110 2.79 -6.23 -2.59
C SER A 110 2.03 -7.53 -2.78
N SER A 111 2.51 -8.60 -2.16
CA SER A 111 1.82 -9.89 -2.04
C SER A 111 1.56 -10.21 -0.58
N PHE A 112 0.36 -10.72 -0.29
CA PHE A 112 -0.09 -11.16 1.04
C PHE A 112 0.00 -12.68 1.23
N ASN A 113 0.71 -13.36 0.33
CA ASN A 113 0.94 -14.79 0.46
C ASN A 113 2.02 -15.03 1.53
N ALA A 114 1.73 -15.84 2.55
CA ALA A 114 2.67 -16.14 3.63
C ALA A 114 3.92 -16.88 3.18
N ASP A 115 3.86 -17.59 2.05
CA ASP A 115 5.00 -18.28 1.44
C ASP A 115 5.80 -17.35 0.50
N ALA A 116 5.44 -16.07 0.40
CA ALA A 116 6.19 -15.12 -0.40
C ALA A 116 7.60 -14.90 0.17
N THR A 117 8.60 -14.96 -0.70
CA THR A 117 10.00 -14.70 -0.32
C THR A 117 10.62 -13.67 -1.24
N THR A 118 11.64 -12.96 -0.76
CA THR A 118 12.36 -11.98 -1.57
C THR A 118 13.83 -11.90 -1.17
N ALA A 119 14.66 -11.56 -2.14
CA ALA A 119 16.06 -11.16 -1.97
C ALA A 119 16.30 -9.75 -2.54
N ASP A 120 15.24 -9.07 -2.95
CA ASP A 120 15.28 -7.76 -3.58
C ASP A 120 15.35 -6.66 -2.53
N THR A 121 16.26 -5.71 -2.71
CA THR A 121 16.51 -4.64 -1.73
C THR A 121 15.40 -3.61 -1.65
N HIS A 122 14.49 -3.55 -2.63
CA HIS A 122 13.30 -2.69 -2.56
C HIS A 122 12.14 -3.35 -1.80
N CYS A 123 12.29 -4.60 -1.38
CA CYS A 123 11.24 -5.39 -0.77
C CYS A 123 11.50 -5.68 0.71
N ASN A 124 10.43 -5.71 1.50
CA ASN A 124 10.46 -6.06 2.91
C ASN A 124 9.39 -7.12 3.19
N TYR A 125 9.68 -8.03 4.13
CA TYR A 125 8.66 -8.91 4.68
C TYR A 125 7.69 -8.11 5.53
N GLY A 126 6.41 -8.48 5.49
CA GLY A 126 5.37 -7.82 6.29
C GLY A 126 4.44 -6.93 5.46
N ALA A 127 3.65 -7.50 4.52
CA ALA A 127 2.74 -6.69 3.70
C ALA A 127 1.62 -6.10 4.58
N ASP A 128 1.56 -4.77 4.68
CA ASP A 128 0.67 -4.02 5.58
C ASP A 128 0.71 -4.49 7.04
N GLY A 129 1.90 -4.94 7.49
CA GLY A 129 2.12 -5.48 8.83
C GLY A 129 1.63 -6.91 9.05
N GLY A 130 1.07 -7.55 8.02
CA GLY A 130 0.69 -8.97 8.01
C GLY A 130 1.68 -9.85 7.25
N ASP A 131 1.27 -11.05 6.87
CA ASP A 131 2.13 -11.97 6.12
C ASP A 131 2.45 -11.48 4.70
N GLY A 132 3.56 -11.96 4.15
CA GLY A 132 3.96 -11.73 2.76
C GLY A 132 5.07 -10.70 2.58
N VAL A 133 5.12 -10.11 1.38
CA VAL A 133 6.20 -9.22 0.93
C VAL A 133 5.62 -7.96 0.31
N SER A 134 6.15 -6.80 0.68
CA SER A 134 5.83 -5.50 0.08
C SER A 134 7.08 -4.88 -0.51
N CYS A 135 7.02 -4.50 -1.79
CA CYS A 135 8.08 -3.82 -2.50
C CYS A 135 7.67 -2.40 -2.83
N ALA A 136 8.58 -1.44 -2.68
CA ALA A 136 8.30 -0.07 -3.07
C ALA A 136 9.54 0.69 -3.50
N VAL A 137 9.35 1.61 -4.47
CA VAL A 137 10.39 2.50 -4.96
C VAL A 137 9.80 3.89 -5.19
N ARG A 138 10.59 4.93 -4.91
CA ARG A 138 10.25 6.32 -5.25
C ARG A 138 10.94 6.71 -6.54
N PHE A 139 10.23 7.44 -7.40
CA PHE A 139 10.78 7.95 -8.65
C PHE A 139 10.21 9.34 -8.96
N ALA A 140 11.01 10.16 -9.63
CA ALA A 140 10.55 11.45 -10.14
C ALA A 140 9.61 11.22 -11.33
N TYR A 141 8.50 11.96 -11.36
CA TYR A 141 7.53 11.86 -12.45
C TYR A 141 7.18 13.25 -12.98
N THR A 142 6.68 13.28 -14.21
CA THR A 142 6.12 14.51 -14.81
C THR A 142 4.59 14.45 -14.70
N PRO A 143 3.93 15.43 -14.06
CA PRO A 143 2.47 15.47 -13.99
C PRO A 143 1.81 15.34 -15.37
N GLY A 144 0.76 14.51 -15.44
CA GLY A 144 0.05 14.20 -16.69
C GLY A 144 0.77 13.20 -17.62
N THR A 145 2.03 12.86 -17.36
CA THR A 145 2.72 11.80 -18.11
C THR A 145 2.21 10.44 -17.68
N MET A 146 1.91 9.59 -18.66
CA MET A 146 1.34 8.26 -18.43
C MET A 146 2.46 7.24 -18.20
N TYR A 147 2.48 6.66 -17.01
CA TYR A 147 3.40 5.59 -16.63
C TYR A 147 2.61 4.29 -16.47
N SER A 148 3.21 3.15 -16.85
CA SER A 148 2.60 1.85 -16.64
C SER A 148 3.33 1.11 -15.55
N LEU A 149 2.57 0.60 -14.58
CA LEU A 149 3.02 -0.52 -13.75
C LEU A 149 3.08 -1.75 -14.67
N VAL A 150 4.24 -2.38 -14.76
CA VAL A 150 4.45 -3.60 -15.55
C VAL A 150 4.76 -4.72 -14.59
N LEU A 151 3.79 -5.61 -14.40
CA LEU A 151 3.89 -6.75 -13.49
C LEU A 151 4.05 -8.01 -14.31
N LYS A 152 5.04 -8.84 -13.95
CA LYS A 152 5.38 -10.04 -14.72
C LYS A 152 5.50 -11.24 -13.82
N ARG A 153 4.97 -12.37 -14.30
CA ARG A 153 5.43 -13.70 -13.90
C ARG A 153 6.68 -14.01 -14.71
N ALA A 154 7.82 -13.57 -14.20
CA ALA A 154 9.08 -13.53 -14.95
C ALA A 154 9.65 -14.92 -15.23
N SER A 155 9.52 -15.85 -14.29
CA SER A 155 9.98 -17.23 -14.46
C SER A 155 9.24 -18.20 -13.54
N VAL A 156 9.35 -19.48 -13.85
CA VAL A 156 8.88 -20.59 -13.01
C VAL A 156 10.02 -21.59 -12.89
N THR A 157 10.37 -21.99 -11.68
CA THR A 157 11.45 -22.94 -11.42
C THR A 157 11.03 -23.88 -10.29
N GLY A 158 10.80 -25.15 -10.63
CA GLY A 158 10.23 -26.12 -9.71
C GLY A 158 8.90 -25.64 -9.12
N ASP A 159 8.82 -25.64 -7.81
CA ASP A 159 7.62 -25.25 -7.05
C ASP A 159 7.53 -23.74 -6.78
N THR A 160 8.36 -22.93 -7.44
CA THR A 160 8.38 -21.47 -7.27
C THR A 160 8.18 -20.72 -8.59
N GLN A 161 7.63 -19.51 -8.50
CA GLN A 161 7.56 -18.56 -9.61
C GLN A 161 8.04 -17.19 -9.14
N LEU A 162 8.82 -16.52 -10.00
CA LEU A 162 9.31 -15.17 -9.74
C LEU A 162 8.31 -14.15 -10.29
N MET A 163 7.90 -13.22 -9.44
CA MET A 163 7.09 -12.07 -9.80
C MET A 163 7.95 -10.80 -9.76
N THR A 164 7.85 -9.95 -10.78
CA THR A 164 8.56 -8.66 -10.84
C THR A 164 7.58 -7.52 -11.08
N GLY A 165 7.88 -6.35 -10.54
CA GLY A 165 7.17 -5.10 -10.82
C GLY A 165 8.14 -4.02 -11.28
N ASP A 166 7.77 -3.33 -12.36
CA ASP A 166 8.53 -2.23 -12.94
C ASP A 166 7.60 -1.05 -13.27
N VAL A 167 8.18 0.14 -13.40
CA VAL A 167 7.51 1.33 -13.95
C VAL A 167 8.14 1.67 -15.28
N VAL A 168 7.32 1.84 -16.30
CA VAL A 168 7.75 2.30 -17.63
C VAL A 168 6.97 3.53 -18.08
N GLU A 169 7.60 4.43 -18.79
CA GLU A 169 6.88 5.51 -19.47
C GLU A 169 6.16 4.94 -20.70
N THR A 170 4.86 5.18 -20.81
CA THR A 170 4.03 4.49 -21.82
C THR A 170 4.29 4.94 -23.25
N ALA A 171 4.61 6.21 -23.47
CA ALA A 171 4.83 6.77 -24.80
C ALA A 171 6.14 6.26 -25.43
N THR A 172 7.18 6.11 -24.62
CA THR A 172 8.54 5.77 -25.07
C THR A 172 8.88 4.30 -24.82
N GLY A 173 8.18 3.63 -23.89
CA GLY A 173 8.55 2.31 -23.38
C GLY A 173 9.79 2.34 -22.49
N ALA A 174 10.31 3.52 -22.14
CA ALA A 174 11.52 3.65 -21.33
C ALA A 174 11.29 3.11 -19.92
N SER A 175 12.26 2.35 -19.41
CA SER A 175 12.27 1.92 -18.01
C SER A 175 12.52 3.13 -17.12
N VAL A 176 11.67 3.31 -16.11
CA VAL A 176 11.73 4.44 -15.17
C VAL A 176 12.22 3.97 -13.81
N ALA A 177 11.66 2.89 -13.27
CA ALA A 177 12.03 2.36 -11.96
C ALA A 177 11.75 0.86 -11.85
N HIS A 178 12.60 0.16 -11.11
CA HIS A 178 12.33 -1.20 -10.67
C HIS A 178 11.64 -1.16 -9.30
N ILE A 179 10.39 -1.65 -9.21
CA ILE A 179 9.62 -1.62 -7.96
C ILE A 179 10.16 -2.68 -6.99
N GLY A 180 10.47 -3.85 -7.53
CA GLY A 180 11.03 -4.97 -6.79
C GLY A 180 10.57 -6.32 -7.34
N SER A 181 11.00 -7.38 -6.67
CA SER A 181 10.70 -8.76 -7.04
C SER A 181 10.50 -9.66 -5.83
N PHE A 182 9.61 -10.64 -5.96
CA PHE A 182 9.38 -11.66 -4.95
C PHE A 182 8.99 -12.99 -5.59
N SER A 183 9.34 -14.09 -4.93
CA SER A 183 8.95 -15.43 -5.32
C SER A 183 7.67 -15.85 -4.61
N LEU A 184 6.82 -16.59 -5.31
CA LEU A 184 5.62 -17.24 -4.78
C LEU A 184 5.65 -18.74 -5.09
N PRO A 185 4.84 -19.57 -4.42
CA PRO A 185 4.59 -20.93 -4.89
C PRO A 185 4.12 -20.92 -6.35
N SER A 186 4.64 -21.82 -7.20
CA SER A 186 4.29 -21.89 -8.62
C SER A 186 2.81 -22.18 -8.85
N ALA A 187 2.16 -22.85 -7.89
CA ALA A 187 0.72 -23.05 -7.83
C ALA A 187 -0.08 -21.74 -7.71
N SER A 188 0.56 -20.61 -7.39
CA SER A 188 -0.08 -19.29 -7.41
C SER A 188 -0.59 -18.92 -8.81
N GLY A 189 0.12 -19.35 -9.85
CA GLY A 189 -0.27 -19.19 -11.25
C GLY A 189 -0.11 -17.78 -11.80
N ARG A 190 -0.76 -17.52 -12.93
CA ARG A 190 -0.73 -16.26 -13.68
C ARG A 190 -1.66 -15.21 -13.09
N PHE A 191 -1.55 -13.97 -13.57
CA PHE A 191 -2.48 -12.91 -13.21
C PHE A 191 -3.83 -13.15 -13.87
N LYS A 192 -4.93 -12.91 -13.15
CA LYS A 192 -6.25 -12.83 -13.76
C LYS A 192 -6.29 -11.69 -14.77
N ASN A 193 -7.10 -11.88 -15.81
CA ASN A 193 -7.29 -10.95 -16.91
C ASN A 193 -8.25 -9.79 -16.58
N ALA A 194 -8.95 -9.84 -15.44
CA ALA A 194 -9.81 -8.81 -14.92
C ALA A 194 -9.84 -8.87 -13.39
N ASP A 195 -9.96 -7.72 -12.74
CA ASP A 195 -10.03 -7.60 -11.29
C ASP A 195 -10.61 -6.23 -10.88
N GLN A 196 -10.58 -5.98 -9.58
CA GLN A 196 -10.90 -4.70 -8.97
C GLN A 196 -9.63 -3.93 -8.56
N GLY A 197 -9.83 -2.79 -7.93
CA GLY A 197 -8.82 -2.00 -7.26
C GLY A 197 -9.52 -0.95 -6.38
N PHE A 198 -8.73 -0.08 -5.77
CA PHE A 198 -9.21 0.84 -4.77
C PHE A 198 -8.43 2.16 -4.78
N ILE A 199 -9.08 3.19 -4.27
CA ILE A 199 -8.50 4.52 -4.04
C ILE A 199 -8.56 4.81 -2.54
N GLU A 200 -7.47 4.59 -1.83
CA GLU A 200 -7.46 4.61 -0.37
C GLU A 200 -6.72 5.80 0.22
N PRO A 201 -7.35 6.59 1.11
CA PRO A 201 -6.64 7.52 1.97
C PRO A 201 -6.09 6.78 3.19
N TYR A 202 -4.77 6.55 3.23
CA TYR A 202 -4.10 5.82 4.32
C TYR A 202 -3.52 6.72 5.42
N LEU A 203 -3.43 8.03 5.16
CA LEU A 203 -3.16 9.03 6.19
C LEU A 203 -4.38 9.94 6.34
N THR A 204 -4.55 10.53 7.52
CA THR A 204 -5.43 11.67 7.73
C THR A 204 -4.84 12.90 7.04
N ALA A 205 -4.82 12.88 5.72
CA ALA A 205 -4.35 13.98 4.89
C ALA A 205 -5.34 15.17 4.88
N GLY A 206 -6.41 15.06 5.69
CA GLY A 206 -7.53 15.98 5.74
C GLY A 206 -8.47 15.74 4.56
N CYS A 207 -9.78 15.77 4.81
CA CYS A 207 -10.80 15.66 3.77
C CYS A 207 -10.91 16.94 2.92
N GLY A 208 -9.80 17.66 2.70
CA GLY A 208 -9.72 18.83 1.82
C GLY A 208 -8.76 18.64 0.64
N GLN A 209 -8.06 17.50 0.57
CA GLN A 209 -7.16 17.23 -0.55
C GLN A 209 -7.93 16.92 -1.83
N GLN A 210 -7.35 17.33 -2.96
CA GLN A 210 -7.84 16.97 -4.29
C GLN A 210 -6.70 16.33 -5.07
N VAL A 211 -6.97 15.16 -5.63
CA VAL A 211 -6.02 14.44 -6.50
C VAL A 211 -6.72 14.06 -7.78
N THR A 212 -6.07 14.30 -8.91
CA THR A 212 -6.56 13.92 -10.23
C THR A 212 -5.58 12.93 -10.84
N VAL A 213 -6.09 11.77 -11.24
CA VAL A 213 -5.34 10.73 -11.95
C VAL A 213 -6.07 10.37 -13.24
N THR A 214 -5.34 9.91 -14.25
CA THR A 214 -5.94 9.34 -15.46
C THR A 214 -5.52 7.89 -15.62
N TYR A 215 -6.51 7.00 -15.62
CA TYR A 215 -6.34 5.57 -15.85
C TYR A 215 -6.35 5.29 -17.36
N GLY A 216 -5.31 4.63 -17.87
CA GLY A 216 -5.30 4.12 -19.24
C GLY A 216 -5.94 2.73 -19.35
N LYS A 217 -5.92 2.17 -20.57
CA LYS A 217 -6.44 0.82 -20.83
C LYS A 217 -5.42 -0.23 -20.35
N PRO A 218 -5.81 -1.15 -19.45
CA PRO A 218 -4.95 -2.27 -19.08
C PRO A 218 -4.59 -3.13 -20.29
N VAL A 219 -3.37 -3.64 -20.31
CA VAL A 219 -2.90 -4.61 -21.31
C VAL A 219 -2.47 -5.88 -20.59
N GLY A 220 -2.93 -7.01 -21.10
CA GLY A 220 -2.54 -8.33 -20.64
C GLY A 220 -1.78 -9.05 -21.74
N THR A 221 -0.59 -9.57 -21.44
CA THR A 221 0.19 -10.35 -22.40
C THR A 221 0.13 -11.83 -22.01
N GLU A 222 -0.25 -12.68 -22.95
CA GLU A 222 -0.16 -14.13 -22.80
C GLU A 222 0.33 -14.78 -24.08
N ALA A 223 1.23 -15.76 -23.96
CA ALA A 223 1.84 -16.45 -25.10
C ALA A 223 2.40 -15.48 -26.17
N GLY A 224 2.97 -14.35 -25.73
CA GLY A 224 3.52 -13.31 -26.61
C GLY A 224 2.49 -12.43 -27.32
N THR A 225 1.20 -12.57 -27.01
CA THR A 225 0.12 -11.76 -27.58
C THR A 225 -0.38 -10.74 -26.56
N ASP A 226 -0.37 -9.46 -26.93
CA ASP A 226 -0.95 -8.38 -26.14
C ASP A 226 -2.46 -8.27 -26.41
N HIS A 227 -3.24 -8.23 -25.33
CA HIS A 227 -4.67 -7.93 -25.34
C HIS A 227 -4.90 -6.61 -24.62
N VAL A 228 -5.67 -5.72 -25.24
CA VAL A 228 -5.99 -4.40 -24.69
C VAL A 228 -7.43 -4.39 -24.21
N GLY A 229 -7.64 -4.04 -22.95
CA GLY A 229 -8.96 -3.98 -22.35
C GLY A 229 -9.70 -2.66 -22.58
N SER A 230 -10.81 -2.50 -21.87
CA SER A 230 -11.53 -1.25 -21.79
C SER A 230 -10.91 -0.30 -20.77
N LEU A 231 -11.29 0.99 -20.81
CA LEU A 231 -10.95 1.90 -19.73
C LEU A 231 -11.57 1.39 -18.42
N PRO A 232 -10.85 1.50 -17.28
CA PRO A 232 -11.40 1.14 -15.98
C PRO A 232 -12.68 1.93 -15.67
N ALA A 233 -13.60 1.28 -14.96
CA ALA A 233 -14.79 1.93 -14.41
C ALA A 233 -14.58 2.19 -12.92
N VAL A 234 -14.83 3.43 -12.49
CA VAL A 234 -14.71 3.86 -11.09
C VAL A 234 -16.10 4.04 -10.51
N THR A 235 -16.28 3.49 -9.30
CA THR A 235 -17.53 3.52 -8.56
C THR A 235 -17.29 4.16 -7.20
N ASP A 236 -18.02 5.25 -6.93
CA ASP A 236 -18.06 5.86 -5.61
C ASP A 236 -18.83 4.99 -4.61
N PRO A 237 -18.39 4.95 -3.34
CA PRO A 237 -19.16 4.28 -2.30
C PRO A 237 -20.46 5.04 -2.02
N ALA A 238 -21.53 4.29 -1.70
CA ALA A 238 -22.86 4.85 -1.51
C ALA A 238 -23.00 5.81 -0.30
N SER A 239 -22.10 5.76 0.69
CA SER A 239 -22.00 6.73 1.79
C SER A 239 -20.74 6.49 2.65
N GLY A 240 -20.39 7.43 3.54
CA GLY A 240 -19.41 7.23 4.62
C GLY A 240 -17.93 7.40 4.26
N SER A 241 -17.61 7.69 3.00
CA SER A 241 -16.25 8.03 2.59
C SER A 241 -15.95 9.51 2.82
N CYS A 242 -14.72 9.84 3.25
CA CYS A 242 -14.21 11.19 3.06
C CYS A 242 -13.83 11.48 1.61
N LEU A 243 -14.01 10.54 0.69
CA LEU A 243 -13.74 10.76 -0.71
C LEU A 243 -15.06 10.82 -1.49
N SER A 244 -15.15 11.79 -2.38
CA SER A 244 -16.03 11.72 -3.54
C SER A 244 -15.14 11.63 -4.78
N THR A 245 -15.62 10.95 -5.81
CA THR A 245 -14.95 10.96 -7.10
C THR A 245 -15.87 11.47 -8.19
N THR A 246 -15.29 12.24 -9.09
CA THR A 246 -15.88 12.51 -10.39
C THR A 246 -15.01 11.82 -11.42
N SER A 247 -15.62 11.16 -12.40
CA SER A 247 -14.86 10.54 -13.48
C SER A 247 -15.42 10.89 -14.85
N GLU A 248 -14.52 11.09 -15.80
CA GLU A 248 -14.85 11.39 -17.19
C GLU A 248 -13.87 10.69 -18.14
N THR A 249 -14.32 10.45 -19.37
CA THR A 249 -13.47 9.88 -20.41
C THR A 249 -12.81 11.01 -21.18
N THR A 250 -11.48 11.04 -21.22
CA THR A 250 -10.67 11.98 -21.99
C THR A 250 -10.00 11.25 -23.17
N GLY A 251 -9.27 11.99 -24.01
CA GLY A 251 -8.45 11.38 -25.06
C GLY A 251 -7.31 10.50 -24.54
N GLN A 252 -6.87 10.72 -23.29
CA GLN A 252 -5.76 10.00 -22.66
C GLN A 252 -6.25 8.78 -21.84
N GLY A 253 -7.47 8.82 -21.29
CA GLY A 253 -8.01 7.72 -20.51
C GLY A 253 -9.26 8.06 -19.70
N ARG A 254 -9.51 7.31 -18.62
CA ARG A 254 -10.53 7.62 -17.61
C ARG A 254 -9.89 8.55 -16.58
N GLN A 255 -10.17 9.84 -16.67
CA GLN A 255 -9.74 10.79 -15.65
C GLN A 255 -10.65 10.67 -14.44
N VAL A 256 -10.05 10.66 -13.25
CA VAL A 256 -10.71 10.52 -11.97
C VAL A 256 -10.17 11.61 -11.07
N THR A 257 -11.05 12.50 -10.63
CA THR A 257 -10.73 13.48 -9.60
C THR A 257 -11.32 13.02 -8.29
N VAL A 258 -10.45 12.78 -7.32
CA VAL A 258 -10.78 12.46 -5.94
C VAL A 258 -10.77 13.75 -5.14
N ARG A 259 -11.86 14.04 -4.44
CA ARG A 259 -11.97 15.18 -3.53
C ARG A 259 -12.25 14.68 -2.13
N GLY A 260 -11.49 15.21 -1.17
CA GLY A 260 -11.87 15.17 0.22
C GLY A 260 -13.24 15.84 0.43
N ASN A 261 -14.15 15.18 1.14
CA ASN A 261 -15.44 15.70 1.57
C ASN A 261 -15.31 16.35 2.95
N ALA A 262 -15.10 17.67 2.98
CA ALA A 262 -15.00 18.45 4.22
C ALA A 262 -16.27 18.34 5.11
N ALA A 263 -17.45 18.10 4.53
CA ALA A 263 -18.70 17.93 5.27
C ALA A 263 -18.72 16.65 6.14
N ALA A 264 -18.01 15.59 5.73
CA ALA A 264 -17.86 14.38 6.54
C ALA A 264 -16.91 14.57 7.74
N ALA A 265 -16.03 15.59 7.68
CA ALA A 265 -15.13 15.94 8.78
C ALA A 265 -15.79 16.82 9.86
N ALA A 266 -16.83 17.59 9.51
CA ALA A 266 -17.51 18.52 10.43
C ALA A 266 -18.64 17.87 11.28
N GLY A 267 -19.00 16.61 10.98
CA GLY A 267 -20.02 15.85 11.72
C GLY A 267 -19.45 14.95 12.82
N ARG A 268 -18.20 15.16 13.24
CA ARG A 268 -17.50 14.39 14.27
C ARG A 268 -17.00 15.28 15.39
#